data_AF-A0A2V6XP14-F1
#
_entry.id   AF-A0A2V6XP14-F1
#
_cell.length_a   1.000
_cell.length_b   1.000
_cell.length_c   1.000
_cell.angle_alpha   90.00
_cell.angle_beta   90.00
_cell.angle_gamma   90.00
#
_symmetry.space_group_name_H-M   'P 1'
#
loop_
_entity.id
_entity.type
_entity.pdbx_description
1 polymer ?
#
loop_
_entity_poly.entity_id
_entity_poly.type
_entity_poly.pdbx_seq_one_letter_code
_entity_poly.pdbx_strand_id
1 'polypeptide(L)'
;MRVRAPQVRGPHNIGHFFMAIDPRAFRAAGEFEEDLDHVIDVLHNAKRVDANQPVLVAGDPERATNRERVENGVPVPDDLMEQLRAVAKNAGVPFVLAADPAALDTPVGR
;
A
#
# COMPACT_ATOMS: atom_id res chain seq x y z
N MET A 1 -16.15 -23.20 10.74
CA MET A 1 -16.53 -23.65 9.38
C MET A 1 -15.48 -23.15 8.40
N ARG A 2 -14.53 -24.00 7.97
CA ARG A 2 -13.43 -23.61 7.08
C ARG A 2 -13.87 -23.89 5.64
N VAL A 3 -14.14 -22.84 4.86
CA VAL A 3 -14.52 -22.97 3.45
C VAL A 3 -13.26 -23.37 2.67
N ARG A 4 -13.21 -24.61 2.19
CA ARG A 4 -12.21 -25.02 1.19
C ARG A 4 -12.67 -24.48 -0.16
N ALA A 5 -11.97 -23.48 -0.68
CA ALA A 5 -12.10 -23.11 -2.08
C ALA A 5 -11.58 -24.26 -2.97
N PRO A 6 -12.27 -24.61 -4.06
CA PRO A 6 -11.77 -25.59 -5.03
C PRO A 6 -10.48 -25.07 -5.64
N GLN A 7 -9.45 -25.92 -5.70
CA GLN A 7 -8.21 -25.60 -6.41
C GLN A 7 -8.47 -25.67 -7.91
N VAL A 8 -8.78 -24.53 -8.51
CA VAL A 8 -8.81 -24.38 -9.97
C VAL A 8 -7.36 -24.44 -10.45
N ARG A 9 -6.92 -25.61 -10.92
CA ARG A 9 -5.62 -25.77 -11.58
C ARG A 9 -5.74 -25.22 -12.99
N GLY A 10 -5.03 -24.12 -13.26
CA GLY A 10 -4.98 -23.44 -14.55
C GLY A 10 -4.50 -21.99 -14.37
N PRO A 11 -4.04 -21.32 -15.44
CA PRO A 11 -3.69 -19.92 -15.36
C PRO A 11 -4.90 -19.10 -14.90
N HIS A 12 -4.66 -18.17 -13.97
CA HIS A 12 -5.67 -17.19 -13.61
C HIS A 12 -5.91 -16.29 -14.83
N ASN A 13 -7.11 -16.40 -15.42
CA ASN A 13 -7.50 -15.58 -16.55
C ASN A 13 -7.95 -14.18 -16.07
N ILE A 14 -6.97 -13.37 -15.65
CA ILE A 14 -7.18 -12.02 -15.11
C ILE A 14 -6.78 -11.00 -16.18
N GLY A 15 -7.71 -10.15 -16.59
CA GLY A 15 -7.45 -9.02 -17.47
C GLY A 15 -7.08 -7.77 -16.69
N HIS A 16 -6.10 -7.01 -17.16
CA HIS A 16 -5.72 -5.71 -16.62
C HIS A 16 -5.83 -4.64 -17.72
N PHE A 17 -6.31 -3.45 -17.37
CA PHE A 17 -6.37 -2.29 -18.26
C PHE A 17 -5.65 -1.12 -17.62
N PHE A 18 -4.85 -0.42 -18.41
CA PHE A 18 -4.08 0.74 -17.98
C PHE A 18 -4.31 1.88 -18.97
N MET A 19 -4.45 3.10 -18.43
CA MET A 19 -4.58 4.33 -19.20
C MET A 19 -3.75 5.42 -18.52
N ALA A 20 -2.98 6.14 -19.31
CA ALA A 20 -2.25 7.33 -18.88
C ALA A 20 -2.68 8.49 -19.76
N ILE A 21 -3.04 9.61 -19.12
CA ILE A 21 -3.43 10.84 -19.80
C ILE A 21 -2.45 11.92 -19.36
N ASP A 22 -1.85 12.63 -20.31
CA ASP A 22 -0.98 13.77 -20.03
C ASP A 22 -1.84 15.05 -19.93
N PRO A 23 -1.95 15.69 -18.76
CA PRO A 23 -2.73 16.92 -18.61
C PRO A 23 -2.24 18.07 -19.51
N ARG A 24 -0.95 18.07 -19.88
CA ARG A 24 -0.33 19.10 -20.74
C ARG A 24 -0.88 19.09 -22.16
N ALA A 25 -1.59 18.03 -22.56
CA ALA A 25 -2.31 17.99 -23.83
C ALA A 25 -3.58 18.87 -23.84
N PHE A 26 -4.05 19.33 -22.67
CA PHE A 26 -5.30 20.07 -22.52
C PHE A 26 -5.13 21.47 -21.91
N ARG A 27 -4.08 21.67 -21.10
CA ARG A 27 -3.83 22.92 -20.37
C ARG A 27 -2.34 23.16 -20.14
N ALA A 28 -1.96 24.36 -19.68
CA ALA A 28 -0.57 24.65 -19.41
C ALA A 28 -0.06 23.81 -18.23
N ALA A 29 1.26 23.61 -18.15
CA ALA A 29 1.87 22.89 -17.04
C ALA A 29 1.64 23.63 -15.73
N GLY A 30 1.27 22.92 -14.66
CA GLY A 30 1.00 23.51 -13.33
C GLY A 30 -0.47 23.88 -13.13
N GLU A 31 -1.18 24.35 -14.17
CA GLU A 31 -2.61 24.67 -14.08
C GLU A 31 -3.45 23.46 -13.68
N PHE A 32 -2.98 22.23 -13.98
CA PHE A 32 -3.71 21.03 -13.58
C PHE A 32 -3.68 20.77 -12.10
N GLU A 33 -2.46 20.85 -11.58
CA GLU A 33 -2.12 20.61 -10.21
C GLU A 33 -2.76 21.68 -9.31
N GLU A 34 -2.69 22.96 -9.70
CA GLU A 34 -3.28 24.07 -8.95
C GLU A 34 -4.81 23.94 -8.79
N ASP A 35 -5.53 23.64 -9.87
CA ASP A 35 -6.98 23.44 -9.80
C ASP A 35 -7.35 22.22 -8.96
N LEU A 36 -6.57 21.12 -9.07
CA LEU A 36 -6.81 19.91 -8.31
C LEU A 36 -6.58 20.16 -6.81
N ASP A 37 -5.51 20.85 -6.45
CA ASP A 37 -5.21 21.25 -5.08
C ASP A 37 -6.33 22.12 -4.51
N HIS A 38 -6.84 23.08 -5.30
CA HIS A 38 -7.98 23.90 -4.88
C HIS A 38 -9.24 23.05 -4.61
N VAL A 39 -9.54 22.07 -5.45
CA VAL A 39 -10.66 21.15 -5.23
C VAL A 39 -10.47 20.33 -3.95
N ILE A 40 -9.25 19.84 -3.71
CA ILE A 40 -8.92 19.07 -2.50
C ILE A 40 -9.14 19.95 -1.26
N ASP A 41 -8.64 21.18 -1.26
CA ASP A 41 -8.81 22.14 -0.17
C ASP A 41 -10.29 22.43 0.11
N VAL A 42 -11.09 22.63 -0.93
CA VAL A 42 -12.55 22.85 -0.79
C VAL A 42 -13.21 21.64 -0.12
N LEU A 43 -12.84 20.42 -0.51
CA LEU A 43 -13.40 19.20 0.07
C LEU A 43 -13.00 19.04 1.55
N HIS A 44 -11.74 19.26 1.90
CA HIS A 44 -11.27 19.19 3.29
C HIS A 44 -11.94 20.22 4.20
N ASN A 45 -12.29 21.39 3.66
CA ASN A 45 -12.95 22.48 4.36
C ASN A 45 -14.48 22.43 4.34
N ALA A 46 -15.07 21.43 3.68
CA ALA A 46 -16.52 21.27 3.64
C ALA A 46 -17.13 21.07 5.04
N LYS A 47 -18.38 21.52 5.23
CA LYS A 47 -19.09 21.37 6.51
C LYS A 47 -19.24 19.89 6.86
N ARG A 48 -18.69 19.51 8.01
CA ARG A 48 -18.73 18.13 8.53
C ARG A 48 -20.07 17.83 9.17
N VAL A 49 -20.53 16.59 9.04
CA VAL A 49 -21.71 16.08 9.76
C VAL A 49 -21.36 15.79 11.22
N ASP A 50 -20.17 15.24 11.46
CA ASP A 50 -19.59 15.02 12.79
C ASP A 50 -18.26 15.80 12.88
N ALA A 51 -18.09 16.62 13.92
CA ALA A 51 -16.87 17.38 14.14
C ALA A 51 -15.63 16.50 14.33
N ASN A 52 -15.81 15.27 14.83
CA ASN A 52 -14.72 14.32 15.09
C ASN A 52 -14.28 13.52 13.86
N GLN A 53 -14.99 13.64 12.74
CA GLN A 53 -14.68 12.91 11.51
C GLN A 53 -14.31 13.89 10.39
N PRO A 54 -13.03 14.05 10.05
CA PRO A 54 -12.62 14.91 8.96
C PRO A 54 -13.14 14.37 7.61
N VAL A 55 -13.45 15.28 6.68
CA VAL A 55 -13.63 14.91 5.28
C VAL A 55 -12.26 14.51 4.73
N LEU A 56 -12.20 13.37 4.04
CA LEU A 56 -10.97 12.84 3.45
C LEU A 56 -11.17 12.70 1.94
N VAL A 57 -10.09 12.93 1.19
CA VAL A 57 -10.05 12.64 -0.25
C VAL A 57 -9.29 11.34 -0.50
N ALA A 58 -9.39 10.83 -1.74
CA ALA A 58 -8.67 9.63 -2.13
C ALA A 58 -7.15 9.79 -1.88
N GLY A 59 -6.57 8.80 -1.20
CA GLY A 59 -5.15 8.79 -0.85
C GLY A 59 -4.81 9.34 0.53
N ASP A 60 -5.70 10.08 1.22
CA ASP A 60 -5.38 10.60 2.56
C ASP A 60 -5.20 9.51 3.61
N PRO A 61 -6.12 8.51 3.74
CA PRO A 61 -5.92 7.40 4.66
C PRO A 61 -4.62 6.63 4.38
N GLU A 62 -4.31 6.41 3.11
CA GLU A 62 -3.12 5.69 2.67
C GLU A 62 -1.84 6.47 2.96
N ARG A 63 -1.82 7.79 2.73
CA ARG A 63 -0.69 8.66 3.09
C ARG A 63 -0.45 8.68 4.59
N ALA A 64 -1.52 8.75 5.40
CA ALA A 64 -1.41 8.70 6.85
C ALA A 64 -0.85 7.34 7.32
N THR A 65 -1.41 6.24 6.81
CA THR A 65 -0.97 4.88 7.12
C THR A 65 0.47 4.63 6.67
N ASN A 66 0.86 5.15 5.50
CA ASN A 66 2.21 5.03 4.97
C ASN A 66 3.21 5.75 5.89
N ARG A 67 2.93 7.02 6.25
CA ARG A 67 3.78 7.77 7.18
C ARG A 67 3.96 7.04 8.50
N GLU A 68 2.85 6.59 9.10
CA GLU A 68 2.87 5.81 10.34
C GLU A 68 3.73 4.55 10.21
N ARG A 69 3.58 3.78 9.13
CA ARG A 69 4.27 2.48 8.96
C ARG A 69 5.71 2.62 8.47
N VAL A 70 6.07 3.73 7.83
CA VAL A 70 7.47 4.07 7.53
C VAL A 70 8.21 4.37 8.82
N GLU A 71 7.57 5.09 9.75
CA GLU A 71 8.17 5.47 11.03
C GLU A 71 8.17 4.32 12.05
N ASN A 72 7.04 3.60 12.19
CA ASN A 72 6.83 2.62 13.27
C ASN A 72 6.88 1.16 12.80
N GLY A 73 7.08 0.92 11.51
CA GLY A 73 7.03 -0.40 10.90
C GLY A 73 5.62 -0.85 10.51
N VAL A 74 5.54 -1.89 9.66
CA VAL A 74 4.27 -2.48 9.23
C VAL A 74 3.83 -3.53 10.25
N PRO A 75 2.65 -3.41 10.87
CA PRO A 75 2.15 -4.45 11.77
C PRO A 75 1.82 -5.72 10.97
N VAL A 76 2.38 -6.85 11.39
CA VAL A 76 2.17 -8.17 10.77
C VAL A 76 1.53 -9.09 11.80
N PRO A 77 0.35 -9.68 11.52
CA PRO A 77 -0.26 -10.69 12.38
C PRO A 77 0.64 -11.92 12.61
N ASP A 78 0.53 -12.54 13.79
CA ASP A 78 1.36 -13.70 14.17
C ASP A 78 1.20 -14.89 13.22
N ASP A 79 -0.02 -15.15 12.75
CA ASP A 79 -0.29 -16.24 11.80
C ASP A 79 0.38 -16.01 10.44
N LEU A 80 0.44 -14.76 9.98
CA LEU A 80 1.17 -14.38 8.79
C LEU A 80 2.69 -14.49 9.01
N MET A 81 3.20 -14.13 10.19
CA MET A 81 4.61 -14.32 10.53
C MET A 81 5.02 -15.80 10.49
N GLU A 82 4.17 -16.70 10.99
CA GLU A 82 4.39 -18.15 10.90
C GLU A 82 4.41 -18.64 9.44
N GLN A 83 3.49 -18.16 8.62
CA GLN A 83 3.45 -18.49 7.18
C GLN A 83 4.73 -18.03 6.47
N LEU A 84 5.19 -16.80 6.73
CA LEU A 84 6.41 -16.26 6.13
C LEU A 84 7.65 -17.06 6.56
N ARG A 85 7.75 -17.47 7.82
CA ARG A 85 8.83 -18.35 8.30
C ARG A 85 8.81 -19.71 7.59
N ALA A 86 7.63 -20.29 7.39
CA ALA A 86 7.49 -21.55 6.66
C ALA A 86 7.94 -21.41 5.19
N VAL A 87 7.58 -20.31 4.53
CA VAL A 87 8.03 -20.01 3.16
C VAL A 87 9.55 -19.88 3.10
N ALA A 88 10.15 -19.09 4.00
CA ALA A 88 11.61 -18.92 4.05
C ALA A 88 12.35 -20.25 4.26
N LYS A 89 11.87 -21.08 5.19
CA LYS A 89 12.40 -22.43 5.44
C LYS A 89 12.31 -23.32 4.20
N ASN A 90 11.15 -23.34 3.54
CA ASN A 90 10.94 -24.18 2.35
C ASN A 90 11.78 -23.73 1.15
N ALA A 91 12.02 -22.42 1.04
CA ALA A 91 12.89 -21.85 0.01
C ALA A 91 14.38 -21.95 0.37
N GLY A 92 14.74 -22.36 1.60
CA GLY A 92 16.12 -22.43 2.07
C GLY A 92 16.78 -21.07 2.25
N VAL A 93 16.00 -20.00 2.44
CA VAL A 93 16.51 -18.63 2.61
C VAL A 93 16.45 -18.18 4.08
N PRO A 94 17.37 -17.30 4.52
CA PRO A 94 17.30 -16.71 5.85
C PRO A 94 16.01 -15.93 6.08
N PHE A 95 15.44 -16.03 7.28
CA PHE A 95 14.31 -15.20 7.69
C PHE A 95 14.82 -13.90 8.33
N VAL A 96 14.65 -12.77 7.64
CA VAL A 96 15.25 -11.48 8.01
C VAL A 96 14.34 -10.55 8.80
N LEU A 97 13.03 -10.82 8.85
CA LEU A 97 12.05 -9.93 9.49
C LEU A 97 12.05 -10.02 11.03
N ALA A 98 12.82 -10.95 11.61
CA ALA A 98 13.01 -11.07 13.07
C ALA A 98 14.35 -10.50 13.56
N ALA A 99 15.21 -10.00 12.67
CA ALA A 99 16.52 -9.51 13.04
C ALA A 99 16.52 -7.97 13.15
N ASP A 100 17.26 -7.50 14.14
CA ASP A 100 17.71 -6.11 14.29
C ASP A 100 18.04 -5.48 12.92
N PRO A 101 17.59 -4.25 12.61
CA PRO A 101 17.87 -3.57 11.34
C PRO A 101 19.35 -3.55 10.92
N ALA A 102 20.29 -3.73 11.86
CA ALA A 102 21.72 -3.92 11.55
C ALA A 102 22.05 -5.20 10.74
N ALA A 103 21.16 -6.18 10.67
CA ALA A 103 21.38 -7.44 9.96
C ALA A 103 21.09 -7.39 8.46
N LEU A 104 20.39 -6.36 7.97
CA LEU A 104 20.01 -6.21 6.55
C LEU A 104 21.19 -5.81 5.65
N ASP A 105 22.28 -5.30 6.22
CA ASP A 105 23.51 -4.91 5.50
C ASP A 105 24.54 -6.06 5.36
N THR A 106 24.23 -7.25 5.88
CA THR A 106 25.15 -8.39 5.71
C THR A 106 25.00 -8.97 4.31
N PRO A 107 26.09 -9.09 3.51
CA PRO A 107 26.00 -9.67 2.18
C PRO A 107 25.47 -11.10 2.27
N VAL A 108 24.41 -11.39 1.53
CA VAL A 108 23.97 -12.78 1.29
C VAL A 108 25.02 -13.40 0.35
N GLY A 109 26.07 -14.02 0.90
CA GLY A 109 26.97 -14.90 0.15
C GLY A 109 26.24 -16.21 -0.20
N ARG A 110 26.38 -16.79 -1.38
CA ARG A 110 27.40 -16.66 -2.44
C ARG A 110 26.73 -16.67 -3.82
#